data_AF-A0A976FP33-F1
#
_entry.id   AF-A0A976FP33-F1
#
_cell.length_a   1.000
_cell.length_b   1.000
_cell.length_c   1.000
_cell.angle_alpha   90.00
_cell.angle_beta   90.00
_cell.angle_gamma   90.00
#
_symmetry.space_group_name_H-M   'P 1'
#
loop_
_entity.id
_entity.type
_entity.pdbx_description
1 polymer ?
#
loop_
_entity_poly.entity_id
_entity_poly.type
_entity_poly.pdbx_seq_one_letter_code
_entity_poly.pdbx_strand_id
1 'polypeptide(L)'
;MWTRQLINVTKTARSTSTSWWKRAPSSMESHQDESKQTENFQLVIVGTGWAGYQLFTQCRKHLVDIEESVGRRVDLVVVSKRNVS
;
A
#
# COMPACT_ATOMS: atom_id res chain seq x y z
N MET A 1 -15.71 52.23 16.21
CA MET A 1 -16.27 50.86 16.14
C MET A 1 -16.05 50.35 14.73
N TRP A 2 -15.14 49.39 14.55
CA TRP A 2 -14.78 48.81 13.26
C TRP A 2 -15.44 47.43 13.09
N THR A 3 -16.11 47.20 11.98
CA THR A 3 -16.40 45.86 11.47
C THR A 3 -16.08 45.81 9.99
N ARG A 4 -14.86 45.37 9.69
CA ARG A 4 -14.44 45.01 8.33
C ARG A 4 -15.13 43.69 7.96
N GLN A 5 -16.06 43.73 7.02
CA GLN A 5 -16.60 42.52 6.38
C GLN A 5 -15.50 41.90 5.51
N LEU A 6 -15.04 40.71 5.88
CA LEU A 6 -14.14 39.91 5.07
C LEU A 6 -14.96 38.96 4.19
N ILE A 7 -14.81 39.21 2.90
CA ILE A 7 -15.21 38.48 1.70
C ILE A 7 -14.94 36.97 1.84
N ASN A 8 -15.98 36.15 1.71
CA ASN A 8 -15.86 34.68 1.63
C ASN A 8 -15.31 34.28 0.25
N VAL A 9 -14.06 33.82 0.20
CA VAL A 9 -13.48 33.16 -0.98
C VAL A 9 -13.69 31.65 -0.84
N THR A 10 -14.76 31.14 -1.43
CA THR A 10 -15.05 29.70 -1.47
C THR A 10 -14.11 29.02 -2.46
N LYS A 11 -13.03 28.40 -1.97
CA LYS A 11 -12.17 27.54 -2.78
C LYS A 11 -12.90 26.21 -3.03
N THR A 12 -13.44 26.03 -4.22
CA THR A 12 -13.92 24.73 -4.72
C THR A 12 -12.71 23.82 -5.00
N ALA A 13 -12.43 22.88 -4.09
CA ALA A 13 -11.45 21.83 -4.32
C ALA A 13 -12.09 20.70 -5.15
N ARG A 14 -11.85 20.70 -6.47
CA ARG A 14 -12.20 19.59 -7.36
C ARG A 14 -11.14 18.51 -7.22
N SER A 15 -11.34 17.57 -6.29
CA SER A 15 -10.47 16.41 -6.11
C SER A 15 -10.75 15.40 -7.23
N THR A 16 -9.91 15.43 -8.26
CA THR A 16 -9.91 14.43 -9.34
C THR A 16 -8.74 13.50 -9.06
N SER A 17 -8.98 12.30 -8.52
CA SER A 17 -8.07 11.14 -8.66
C SER A 17 -8.54 9.96 -7.80
N THR A 18 -9.33 9.07 -8.40
CA THR A 18 -9.52 7.70 -7.87
C THR A 18 -9.39 6.69 -9.01
N SER A 19 -8.17 6.50 -9.52
CA SER A 19 -7.79 5.32 -10.31
C SER A 19 -6.27 5.23 -10.53
N TRP A 20 -5.47 5.18 -9.46
CA TRP A 20 -4.01 5.08 -9.56
C TRP A 20 -3.44 3.67 -9.30
N TRP A 21 -4.30 2.67 -9.04
CA TRP A 21 -3.86 1.28 -8.79
C TRP A 21 -3.85 0.37 -10.03
N LYS A 22 -4.06 0.88 -11.25
CA LYS A 22 -3.82 0.10 -12.47
C LYS A 22 -2.39 0.30 -12.97
N ARG A 23 -1.44 -0.45 -12.39
CA ARG A 23 -0.14 -0.68 -13.04
C ARG A 23 -0.19 -2.07 -13.67
N ALA A 24 -0.35 -2.10 -15.00
CA ALA A 24 -0.18 -3.31 -15.78
C ALA A 24 1.32 -3.66 -15.83
N PRO A 25 1.73 -4.90 -15.54
CA PRO A 25 3.09 -5.34 -15.84
C PRO A 25 3.20 -5.65 -17.34
N SER A 26 4.10 -4.95 -18.03
CA SER A 26 4.46 -5.19 -19.42
C SER A 26 5.38 -6.42 -19.55
N SER A 27 4.98 -7.28 -20.48
CA SER A 27 5.64 -8.43 -21.10
C SER A 27 7.17 -8.51 -21.04
N MET A 28 7.67 -9.68 -20.61
CA MET A 28 8.78 -10.35 -21.30
C MET A 28 8.61 -11.87 -21.12
N GLU A 29 8.35 -12.54 -22.24
CA GLU A 29 8.12 -13.98 -22.37
C GLU A 29 9.46 -14.73 -22.42
N SER A 30 9.66 -15.72 -21.56
CA SER A 30 10.63 -16.79 -21.81
C SER A 30 10.25 -18.08 -21.07
N HIS A 31 9.78 -19.05 -21.87
CA HIS A 31 9.94 -20.50 -21.74
C HIS A 31 9.38 -21.24 -20.50
N GLN A 32 8.28 -21.95 -20.76
CA GLN A 32 7.87 -23.27 -20.27
C GLN A 32 8.73 -23.91 -19.16
N ASP A 33 8.17 -24.02 -17.95
CA ASP A 33 8.10 -25.30 -17.23
C ASP A 33 6.99 -25.25 -16.16
N GLU A 34 6.31 -26.39 -15.98
CA GLU A 34 5.24 -26.75 -15.05
C GLU A 34 4.55 -25.68 -14.16
N SER A 35 3.22 -25.65 -14.30
CA SER A 35 2.24 -24.89 -13.53
C SER A 35 2.19 -25.20 -12.03
N LYS A 36 3.20 -24.80 -11.26
CA LYS A 36 3.00 -24.37 -9.88
C LYS A 36 2.72 -22.88 -9.93
N GLN A 37 1.45 -22.49 -9.78
CA GLN A 37 1.13 -21.09 -9.43
C GLN A 37 2.03 -20.75 -8.24
N THR A 38 3.06 -19.96 -8.48
CA THR A 38 4.06 -19.67 -7.47
C THR A 38 3.37 -18.71 -6.54
N GLU A 39 2.81 -19.25 -5.45
CA GLU A 39 2.10 -18.45 -4.45
C GLU A 39 3.00 -17.29 -4.02
N ASN A 40 2.44 -16.08 -4.04
CA ASN A 40 3.14 -14.90 -3.58
C ASN A 40 3.62 -15.13 -2.14
N PHE A 41 4.79 -14.60 -1.82
CA PHE A 41 5.32 -14.68 -0.47
C PHE A 41 4.51 -13.76 0.44
N GLN A 42 3.83 -14.31 1.45
CA GLN A 42 3.01 -13.53 2.36
C GLN A 42 3.84 -13.06 3.56
N LEU A 43 4.04 -11.74 3.67
CA LEU A 43 4.65 -11.14 4.86
C LEU A 43 3.54 -10.66 5.80
N VAL A 44 3.32 -11.44 6.87
CA VAL A 44 2.22 -11.21 7.83
C VAL A 44 2.69 -10.40 9.02
N ILE A 45 2.06 -9.25 9.25
CA ILE A 45 2.28 -8.39 10.42
C ILE A 45 1.09 -8.56 11.37
N VAL A 46 1.34 -9.14 12.55
CA VAL A 46 0.32 -9.34 13.59
C VAL A 46 0.39 -8.23 14.62
N GLY A 47 -0.72 -7.51 14.80
CA GLY A 47 -0.84 -6.39 15.73
C GLY A 47 -0.62 -5.04 15.07
N THR A 48 -1.61 -4.15 15.17
CA THR A 48 -1.57 -2.79 14.61
C THR A 48 -1.27 -1.74 15.66
N GLY A 49 -0.37 -2.05 16.60
CA GLY A 49 0.22 -1.05 17.48
C GLY A 49 1.25 -0.19 16.75
N TRP A 50 1.92 0.69 17.48
CA TRP A 50 2.94 1.59 16.91
C TRP A 50 4.06 0.83 16.19
N ALA A 51 4.54 -0.27 16.79
CA ALA A 51 5.58 -1.12 16.19
C ALA A 51 5.11 -1.77 14.88
N GLY A 52 3.89 -2.30 14.84
CA GLY A 52 3.33 -2.90 13.62
C GLY A 52 3.13 -1.87 12.50
N TYR A 53 2.74 -0.64 12.86
CA TYR A 53 2.64 0.47 11.91
C TYR A 53 4.00 0.87 11.33
N GLN A 54 5.04 0.99 12.16
CA GLN A 54 6.40 1.29 11.70
C GLN A 54 6.93 0.18 10.80
N LEU A 55 6.71 -1.08 11.16
CA LEU A 55 7.11 -2.22 10.35
C LEU A 55 6.42 -2.20 8.98
N PHE A 56 5.11 -1.99 8.96
CA PHE A 56 4.34 -1.91 7.71
C PHE A 56 4.84 -0.77 6.80
N THR A 57 5.10 0.41 7.36
CA THR A 57 5.56 1.56 6.57
C THR A 57 6.96 1.34 5.99
N GLN A 58 7.88 0.74 6.75
CA GLN A 58 9.21 0.39 6.26
C GLN A 58 9.17 -0.72 5.20
N CYS A 59 8.42 -1.80 5.44
CA CYS A 59 8.25 -2.89 4.47
C CYS A 59 7.64 -2.39 3.15
N ARG A 60 6.68 -1.46 3.23
CA ARG A 60 6.09 -0.86 2.02
C ARG A 60 7.06 0.04 1.26
N LYS A 61 7.96 0.74 1.96
CA LYS A 61 9.00 1.58 1.33
C LYS A 61 10.06 0.74 0.61
N HIS A 62 10.44 -0.39 1.21
CA HIS A 62 11.49 -1.28 0.72
C HIS A 62 10.93 -2.53 0.04
N LEU A 63 9.69 -2.48 -0.46
CA LEU A 63 9.02 -3.67 -1.00
C LEU A 63 9.77 -4.26 -2.19
N VAL A 64 10.34 -3.43 -3.05
CA VAL A 64 11.16 -3.87 -4.21
C VAL A 64 12.40 -4.63 -3.73
N ASP A 65 13.13 -4.06 -2.77
CA ASP A 65 14.34 -4.68 -2.19
C ASP A 65 14.00 -6.05 -1.55
N ILE A 66 12.83 -6.15 -0.91
CA ILE A 66 12.35 -7.38 -0.28
C ILE A 66 11.96 -8.41 -1.35
N GLU A 67 11.24 -8.00 -2.41
CA GLU A 67 10.89 -8.89 -3.54
C GLU A 67 12.13 -9.42 -4.25
N GLU A 68 13.15 -8.58 -4.45
CA GLU A 68 14.44 -8.98 -5.03
C GLU A 68 15.19 -9.95 -4.12
N SER A 69 15.20 -9.71 -2.80
CA SER A 69 15.85 -10.62 -1.84
C SER A 69 15.14 -11.96 -1.69
N VAL A 70 13.82 -12.00 -1.85
CA VAL A 70 13.01 -13.22 -1.73
C VAL A 70 12.93 -13.97 -3.06
N GLY A 71 13.14 -13.28 -4.19
CA GLY A 71 13.00 -13.83 -5.54
C GLY A 71 11.55 -14.14 -5.92
N ARG A 72 10.57 -13.59 -5.19
CA ARG A 72 9.13 -13.76 -5.41
C ARG A 72 8.40 -12.47 -5.09
N ARG A 73 7.21 -12.29 -5.67
CA ARG A 73 6.31 -11.18 -5.31
C ARG A 73 5.88 -11.31 -3.85
N VAL A 74 5.80 -10.17 -3.17
CA VAL A 74 5.52 -10.13 -1.74
C VAL A 74 4.17 -9.46 -1.48
N ASP A 75 3.27 -10.20 -0.84
CA ASP A 75 2.00 -9.68 -0.36
C ASP A 75 2.11 -9.30 1.12
N LEU A 76 1.94 -8.01 1.43
CA LEU A 76 1.91 -7.50 2.80
C LEU A 76 0.52 -7.73 3.41
N VAL A 77 0.43 -8.59 4.42
CA VAL A 77 -0.82 -8.90 5.12
C VAL A 77 -0.75 -8.35 6.54
N VAL A 78 -1.68 -7.48 6.92
CA VAL A 78 -1.73 -6.91 8.27
C VAL A 78 -2.94 -7.46 9.01
N VAL A 79 -2.71 -8.14 10.13
CA VAL A 79 -3.75 -8.73 10.97
C VAL A 79 -3.88 -7.93 12.25
N SER A 80 -5.01 -7.23 12.39
CA SER A 80 -5.39 -6.53 13.62
C SER A 80 -6.45 -7.33 14.36
N LYS A 81 -6.08 -8.04 15.43
CA LYS A 81 -7.06 -8.51 16.41
C LYS A 81 -7.15 -7.50 17.55
N ARG A 82 -8.27 -6.80 17.64
CA ARG A 82 -8.62 -6.06 18.86
C ARG A 82 -9.33 -7.05 19.78
N ASN A 83 -8.89 -7.14 21.03
CA ASN A 83 -9.65 -7.86 22.05
C ASN A 83 -10.92 -7.05 22.30
N VAL A 84 -12.02 -7.48 21.71
CA VAL A 84 -13.36 -7.09 22.15
C VAL A 84 -13.67 -8.00 23.34
N SER A 85 -13.44 -7.47 24.53
CA SER A 85 -13.86 -8.05 25.81
C SER A 85 -15.37 -7.93 25.98
#